data_AF-J9CYX8-F1
#
_entry.id   AF-J9CYX8-F1
#
_cell.length_a   1.000
_cell.length_b   1.000
_cell.length_c   1.000
_cell.angle_alpha   90.00
_cell.angle_beta   90.00
_cell.angle_gamma   90.00
#
_symmetry.space_group_name_H-M   'P 1'
#
loop_
_entity.id
_entity.type
_entity.pdbx_description
1 polymer ?
#
loop_
_entity_poly.entity_id
_entity_poly.type
_entity_poly.pdbx_seq_one_letter_code
_entity_poly.pdbx_strand_id
1 'polypeptide(L)'
;MLELNKLYNMDCMQGMKEFPDGFFDLAIVDPPYGIGIDGQKKRVCSNPKHNRKEHIRKNWDKAIPPPEYFRELERVSKSAK
;
A
#
# COMPACT_ATOMS: atom_id res chain seq x y z
N MET A 1 -15.81 9.65 9.68
CA MET A 1 -14.75 9.05 10.52
C MET A 1 -14.93 7.54 10.52
N LEU A 2 -13.89 6.79 10.15
CA LEU A 2 -13.91 5.33 10.16
C LEU A 2 -13.89 4.79 11.60
N GLU A 3 -14.39 3.56 11.79
CA GLU A 3 -14.37 2.88 13.08
C GLU A 3 -12.97 2.33 13.39
N LEU A 4 -12.56 2.43 14.66
CA LEU A 4 -11.29 1.87 15.13
C LEU A 4 -11.33 0.32 15.15
N ASN A 5 -10.17 -0.31 15.02
CA ASN A 5 -10.00 -1.77 15.02
C ASN A 5 -10.75 -2.50 13.88
N LYS A 6 -10.89 -1.84 12.72
CA LYS A 6 -11.44 -2.41 11.49
C LYS A 6 -10.40 -2.34 10.38
N LEU A 7 -10.53 -3.25 9.41
CA LEU A 7 -9.74 -3.26 8.18
C LEU A 7 -10.61 -2.78 7.03
N TYR A 8 -10.11 -1.80 6.28
CA TYR A 8 -10.81 -1.19 5.16
C TYR A 8 -10.07 -1.48 3.85
N ASN A 9 -10.73 -2.12 2.91
CA ASN A 9 -10.23 -2.29 1.54
C ASN A 9 -10.71 -1.11 0.69
N MET A 10 -9.97 0.00 0.73
CA MET A 10 -10.32 1.25 0.06
C MET A 10 -9.06 2.03 -0.37
N ASP A 11 -9.27 3.11 -1.11
CA ASP A 11 -8.20 4.04 -1.44
C ASP A 11 -7.65 4.73 -0.17
N CYS A 12 -6.33 4.68 0.01
CA CYS A 12 -5.69 5.20 1.23
C CYS A 12 -5.87 6.71 1.39
N MET A 13 -5.92 7.49 0.30
CA MET A 13 -6.12 8.95 0.38
C MET A 13 -7.54 9.28 0.84
N GLN A 14 -8.53 8.48 0.46
CA GLN A 14 -9.88 8.61 1.00
C GLN A 14 -9.93 8.20 2.48
N GLY A 15 -9.23 7.13 2.85
CA GLY A 15 -9.20 6.65 4.24
C GLY A 15 -8.54 7.63 5.20
N MET A 16 -7.42 8.24 4.83
CA MET A 16 -6.70 9.21 5.68
C MET A 16 -7.50 10.49 5.92
N LYS A 17 -8.29 10.95 4.95
CA LYS A 17 -9.16 12.15 5.08
C LYS A 17 -10.23 12.01 6.17
N GLU A 18 -10.60 10.79 6.53
CA GLU A 18 -11.60 10.53 7.57
C GLU A 18 -11.09 10.76 9.00
N PHE A 19 -9.79 11.03 9.16
CA PHE A 19 -9.14 11.26 10.44
C PHE A 19 -8.59 12.70 10.53
N PRO A 20 -8.69 13.33 11.72
CA PRO A 20 -8.15 14.67 11.95
C PRO A 20 -6.62 14.67 11.92
N ASP A 21 -6.04 15.87 11.94
CA ASP A 21 -4.59 16.06 12.00
C ASP A 21 -4.03 15.48 13.31
N GLY A 22 -2.86 14.86 13.25
CA GLY A 22 -2.22 14.27 14.42
C GLY A 22 -3.05 13.21 15.12
N PHE A 23 -3.81 12.40 14.36
CA PHE A 23 -4.64 11.35 14.95
C PHE A 23 -3.83 10.12 15.38
N PHE A 24 -2.88 9.67 14.54
CA PHE A 24 -2.13 8.44 14.75
C PHE A 24 -0.74 8.69 15.35
N ASP A 25 -0.35 7.86 16.33
CA ASP A 25 0.99 7.88 16.92
C ASP A 25 2.04 7.17 16.05
N LEU A 26 1.63 6.17 15.25
CA LEU A 26 2.50 5.39 14.38
C LEU A 26 1.79 5.03 13.07
N ALA A 27 2.47 5.25 11.94
CA ALA A 27 2.06 4.76 10.63
C ALA A 27 3.08 3.75 10.11
N ILE A 28 2.63 2.59 9.65
CA ILE A 28 3.45 1.57 8.98
C ILE A 28 2.92 1.45 7.56
N VAL A 29 3.75 1.77 6.57
CA VAL A 29 3.37 1.77 5.16
C VAL A 29 4.39 1.03 4.31
N ASP A 30 3.91 0.30 3.30
CA ASP A 30 4.71 -0.25 2.20
C ASP A 30 4.16 0.31 0.88
N PRO A 31 4.51 1.55 0.51
CA PRO A 31 4.00 2.18 -0.69
C PRO A 31 4.55 1.48 -1.95
N PRO A 32 3.91 1.66 -3.13
CA PRO A 32 4.35 1.07 -4.40
C PRO A 32 5.73 1.58 -4.87
N TYR A 33 6.81 1.07 -4.25
CA TYR A 33 8.19 1.32 -4.64
C TYR A 33 8.78 0.23 -5.54
N GLY A 34 8.21 -0.99 -5.49
CA GLY A 34 8.59 -2.10 -6.36
C GLY A 34 7.99 -1.99 -7.76
N ILE A 35 8.40 -0.98 -8.53
CA ILE A 35 7.77 -0.65 -9.83
C ILE A 35 7.86 -1.83 -10.81
N GLY A 36 6.71 -2.22 -11.35
CA GLY A 36 6.56 -3.26 -12.36
C GLY A 36 6.66 -4.71 -11.84
N ILE A 37 6.59 -4.91 -10.53
CA ILE A 37 6.59 -6.21 -9.83
C ILE A 37 5.16 -6.72 -9.53
N ASP A 38 4.12 -6.00 -9.95
CA ASP A 38 2.70 -6.36 -9.79
C ASP A 38 2.21 -7.58 -10.58
N GLY A 39 3.09 -8.30 -11.26
CA GLY A 39 2.76 -9.46 -12.06
C GLY A 39 3.79 -10.58 -11.93
N GLN A 40 3.35 -11.81 -12.15
CA GLN A 40 4.20 -12.99 -12.15
C GLN A 40 3.69 -14.00 -13.18
N LYS A 41 4.57 -14.48 -14.06
CA LYS A 41 4.22 -15.56 -14.99
C LYS A 41 4.20 -16.91 -14.27
N LYS A 42 3.26 -17.77 -14.66
CA LYS A 42 3.26 -19.18 -14.21
C LYS A 42 4.58 -19.84 -14.61
N ARG A 43 5.21 -20.55 -13.68
CA ARG A 43 6.39 -21.37 -13.96
C ARG A 43 6.22 -22.73 -13.29
N VAL A 44 6.37 -23.80 -14.08
CA VAL A 44 6.38 -25.18 -13.58
C VAL A 44 7.76 -25.76 -13.88
N CYS A 45 8.43 -26.25 -12.84
CA CYS A 45 9.77 -26.81 -12.88
C CYS A 45 9.75 -28.25 -12.36
N SER A 46 10.84 -28.98 -12.61
CA SER A 46 11.04 -30.34 -12.08
C SER A 46 11.05 -30.39 -10.55
N ASN A 47 11.65 -29.39 -9.88
CA ASN A 47 11.53 -29.21 -8.43
C ASN A 47 10.27 -28.38 -8.11
N PRO A 48 9.25 -28.96 -7.46
CA PRO A 48 8.00 -28.25 -7.16
C PRO A 48 8.17 -27.01 -6.28
N LYS A 49 9.24 -26.95 -5.46
CA LYS A 49 9.55 -25.80 -4.60
C LYS A 49 9.87 -24.53 -5.41
N HIS A 50 10.21 -24.67 -6.70
CA HIS A 50 10.51 -23.55 -7.59
C HIS A 50 9.31 -23.16 -8.47
N ASN A 51 8.16 -23.83 -8.31
CA ASN A 51 6.96 -23.49 -9.05
C ASN A 51 6.43 -22.12 -8.63
N ARG A 52 5.97 -21.35 -9.61
CA ARG A 52 5.37 -20.03 -9.40
C ARG A 52 3.97 -20.01 -9.96
N LYS A 53 3.02 -19.50 -9.17
CA LYS A 53 1.64 -19.24 -9.61
C LYS A 53 1.60 -18.02 -10.51
N GLU A 54 0.62 -17.94 -11.39
CA GLU A 54 0.38 -16.73 -12.17
C GLU A 54 -0.23 -15.64 -11.29
N HIS A 55 0.28 -14.41 -11.42
CA HIS A 55 -0.32 -13.21 -10.89
C HIS A 55 -0.47 -12.23 -12.05
N ILE A 56 -1.73 -11.92 -12.39
CA ILE A 56 -2.04 -11.01 -13.49
C ILE A 56 -1.59 -9.60 -13.12
N ARG A 57 -0.93 -8.94 -14.06
CA ARG A 57 -0.50 -7.55 -13.96
C ARG A 57 -1.72 -6.63 -13.82
N LYS A 58 -1.83 -5.92 -12.71
CA LYS A 58 -2.97 -5.02 -12.39
C LYS A 58 -2.59 -3.55 -12.41
N ASN A 59 -1.32 -3.26 -12.65
CA ASN A 59 -0.70 -1.96 -12.78
C ASN A 59 -0.81 -1.06 -11.54
N TRP A 60 -0.88 -1.65 -10.34
CA TRP A 60 -0.98 -0.91 -9.09
C TRP A 60 0.34 -0.25 -8.65
N ASP A 61 1.46 -0.66 -9.25
CA ASP A 61 2.83 -0.21 -8.96
C ASP A 61 3.48 0.55 -10.14
N LYS A 62 2.67 1.10 -11.06
CA LYS A 62 3.17 1.76 -12.27
C LYS A 62 4.06 2.98 -12.00
N ALA A 63 3.88 3.62 -10.86
CA ALA A 63 4.61 4.81 -10.45
C ALA A 63 4.73 4.82 -8.93
N ILE A 64 5.75 5.53 -8.44
CA ILE A 64 5.85 5.86 -7.02
C ILE A 64 4.63 6.69 -6.59
N PRO A 65 4.23 6.66 -5.30
CA PRO A 65 3.21 7.55 -4.79
C PRO A 65 3.61 9.00 -5.01
N PRO A 66 2.63 9.88 -5.32
CA PRO A 66 2.91 11.30 -5.48
C PRO A 66 3.22 11.93 -4.10
N PRO A 67 3.93 13.07 -4.03
CA PRO A 67 4.28 13.73 -2.77
C PRO A 67 3.08 14.00 -1.84
N GLU A 68 1.90 14.21 -2.41
CA GLU A 68 0.65 14.44 -1.69
C GLU A 68 0.26 13.27 -0.79
N TYR A 69 0.63 12.03 -1.16
CA TYR A 69 0.44 10.87 -0.31
C TYR A 69 1.22 11.00 1.00
N PHE A 70 2.49 11.40 0.91
CA PHE A 70 3.34 11.54 2.08
C PHE A 70 2.94 12.74 2.94
N ARG A 71 2.53 13.85 2.32
CA ARG A 71 1.97 15.00 3.06
C ARG A 71 0.71 14.63 3.84
N GLU A 72 -0.18 13.84 3.25
CA GLU A 72 -1.39 13.38 3.93
C GLU A 72 -1.07 12.37 5.05
N LEU A 73 -0.08 11.50 4.83
CA LEU A 73 0.43 10.59 5.85
C LEU A 73 1.05 11.34 7.04
N GLU A 74 1.84 12.37 6.76
CA GLU A 74 2.43 13.27 7.76
C GLU A 74 1.34 14.04 8.52
N ARG A 75 0.31 14.56 7.84
CA ARG A 75 -0.82 15.28 8.44
C ARG A 75 -1.52 14.45 9.51
N VAL A 76 -1.84 13.18 9.20
CA VAL A 76 -2.57 12.32 10.15
C VAL A 76 -1.67 11.76 11.26
N SER A 77 -0.35 11.95 11.18
CA SER A 77 0.61 11.50 12.19
C SER A 77 0.92 12.60 13.22
N LYS A 78 0.98 12.26 14.50
CA LYS A 78 1.34 13.20 15.58
C LYS A 78 2.79 13.67 15.54
N SER A 79 3.65 13.03 14.74
CA SER A 79 5.10 13.23 14.82
C SER A 79 5.79 13.08 13.46
N ALA A 80 5.28 13.78 12.45
CA ALA A 80 6.07 14.07 11.25
C ALA A 80 7.15 15.09 11.62
N LYS A 81 8.32 14.62 12.05
CA LYS A 81 9.54 15.42 12.17
C LYS A 81 10.45 15.15 10.98
#